data_AF-A0A1Q9D8Y5-F1
#
_entry.id   AF-A0A1Q9D8Y5-F1
#
_cell.length_a   1.000
_cell.length_b   1.000
_cell.length_c   1.000
_cell.angle_alpha   90.00
_cell.angle_beta   90.00
_cell.angle_gamma   90.00
#
_symmetry.space_group_name_H-M   'P 1'
#
loop_
_entity.id
_entity.type
_entity.pdbx_description
1 polymer ?
#
loop_
_entity_poly.entity_id
_entity_poly.type
_entity_poly.pdbx_seq_one_letter_code
_entity_poly.pdbx_strand_id
1 'polypeptide(L)'
;MAAAVSVPATPVTGQLLRFAGAPPSEQLVFGSHLHWLPPRPTRRSWCTSCLLVFSLARTSQRLRQLRVRDEDRSRCSAEVMLDFERKGFLKMPQILAPEEVDSLSELVSATCRSEECVLEALRHQIRVQYGAASATSCWDIAACRAKLRSLERRGEISFLQYFNLHRHSGELRELALSPRFAFWASRLLGVPRVRLYQDALFEKRPGASACVERWVALVALVAEVMGPPTGIQIWAWPLSIPTALCLSQ
;
A
#
# COMPACT_ATOMS: atom_id res chain seq x y z
N MET A 1 54.69 0.29 32.07
CA MET A 1 55.01 -0.15 30.71
C MET A 1 53.93 -1.13 30.28
N ALA A 2 52.94 -0.69 29.49
CA ALA A 2 51.84 -1.51 29.02
C ALA A 2 52.09 -1.83 27.53
N ALA A 3 52.22 -3.12 27.21
CA ALA A 3 52.43 -3.59 25.85
C ALA A 3 51.07 -3.71 25.14
N ALA A 4 50.92 -2.99 24.03
CA ALA A 4 49.77 -3.11 23.13
C ALA A 4 49.93 -4.38 22.28
N VAL A 5 48.98 -5.30 22.38
CA VAL A 5 48.86 -6.46 21.49
C VAL A 5 48.13 -6.00 20.23
N SER A 6 48.83 -6.02 19.10
CA SER A 6 48.27 -5.78 17.77
C SER A 6 47.73 -7.08 17.21
N VAL A 7 46.46 -7.07 16.79
CA VAL A 7 45.82 -8.17 16.07
C VAL A 7 45.96 -7.90 14.56
N PRO A 8 46.50 -8.82 13.75
CA PRO A 8 46.59 -8.61 12.31
C PRO A 8 45.22 -8.78 11.65
N ALA A 9 44.88 -7.82 10.78
CA ALA A 9 43.70 -7.88 9.93
C ALA A 9 43.89 -8.95 8.84
N THR A 10 43.06 -9.99 8.85
CA THR A 10 42.96 -10.96 7.76
C THR A 10 42.20 -10.36 6.56
N PRO A 11 42.71 -10.47 5.33
CA PRO A 11 41.98 -10.03 4.15
C PRO A 11 40.80 -10.97 3.88
N VAL A 12 39.59 -10.39 3.84
CA VAL A 12 38.38 -11.08 3.40
C VAL A 12 38.51 -11.32 1.90
N THR A 13 38.83 -12.56 1.54
CA THR A 13 38.83 -13.02 0.15
C THR A 13 37.40 -13.43 -0.18
N GLY A 14 36.69 -12.62 -0.96
CA GLY A 14 35.33 -12.94 -1.41
C GLY A 14 35.36 -14.14 -2.36
N GLN A 15 34.87 -15.30 -1.90
CA GLN A 15 34.58 -16.43 -2.77
C GLN A 15 33.34 -16.13 -3.60
N LEU A 16 33.53 -16.09 -4.92
CA LEU A 16 32.49 -15.95 -5.91
C LEU A 16 31.76 -17.31 -6.07
N LEU A 17 30.62 -17.49 -5.41
CA LEU A 17 29.74 -18.62 -5.69
C LEU A 17 29.06 -18.39 -7.05
N ARG A 18 29.57 -19.07 -8.09
CA ARG A 18 28.93 -19.14 -9.41
C ARG A 18 27.73 -20.08 -9.32
N PHE A 19 26.53 -19.55 -9.49
CA PHE A 19 25.36 -20.35 -9.83
C PHE A 19 25.36 -20.63 -11.33
N ALA A 20 25.34 -21.91 -11.69
CA ALA A 20 25.11 -22.36 -13.05
C ALA A 20 23.62 -22.19 -13.39
N GLY A 21 23.31 -21.51 -14.50
CA GLY A 21 22.00 -21.64 -15.17
C GLY A 21 21.08 -20.42 -15.23
N ALA A 22 21.58 -19.20 -15.48
CA ALA A 22 20.73 -18.08 -15.89
C ALA A 22 21.24 -17.44 -17.21
N PRO A 23 20.36 -17.20 -18.20
CA PRO A 23 20.74 -16.60 -19.48
C PRO A 23 21.13 -15.11 -19.34
N PRO A 24 22.11 -14.62 -20.12
CA PRO A 24 22.65 -13.27 -19.99
C PRO A 24 21.90 -12.27 -20.86
N SER A 25 20.73 -11.81 -20.42
CA SER A 25 20.11 -10.59 -20.97
C SER A 25 18.98 -10.11 -20.07
N GLU A 26 19.33 -9.41 -18.98
CA GLU A 26 18.53 -8.39 -18.27
C GLU A 26 19.18 -8.11 -16.91
N GLN A 27 20.36 -7.48 -16.95
CA GLN A 27 20.87 -6.78 -15.76
C GLN A 27 20.30 -5.37 -15.76
N LEU A 28 19.19 -5.18 -15.05
CA LEU A 28 18.68 -3.86 -14.71
C LEU A 28 19.62 -3.21 -13.69
N VAL A 29 20.47 -2.31 -14.19
CA VAL A 29 21.28 -1.42 -13.35
C VAL A 29 20.36 -0.38 -12.74
N PHE A 30 20.09 -0.47 -11.43
CA PHE A 30 19.48 0.62 -10.67
C PHE A 30 20.56 1.66 -10.35
N GLY A 31 20.68 2.68 -11.21
CA GLY A 31 21.47 3.87 -10.95
C GLY A 31 20.83 4.73 -9.86
N SER A 32 21.55 4.93 -8.77
CA SER A 32 21.22 5.86 -7.69
C SER A 32 21.49 7.31 -8.09
N HIS A 33 20.59 7.89 -8.89
CA HIS A 33 20.54 9.34 -9.02
C HIS A 33 19.77 9.94 -7.83
N LEU A 34 20.53 10.40 -6.84
CA LEU A 34 20.06 11.31 -5.79
C LEU A 34 19.62 12.63 -6.44
N HIS A 35 18.36 12.70 -6.86
CA HIS A 35 17.72 13.98 -7.14
C HIS A 35 17.41 14.69 -5.82
N TRP A 36 17.88 15.93 -5.75
CA TRP A 36 17.63 16.91 -4.72
C TRP A 36 16.17 16.89 -4.24
N LEU A 37 15.98 16.65 -2.94
CA LEU A 37 14.72 16.96 -2.28
C LEU A 37 14.54 18.49 -2.27
N PRO A 38 13.44 19.04 -2.80
CA PRO A 38 13.14 20.46 -2.59
C PRO A 38 12.94 20.72 -1.08
N PRO A 39 13.26 21.93 -0.59
CA PRO A 39 13.06 22.29 0.80
C PRO A 39 11.59 22.13 1.19
N ARG A 40 11.35 21.67 2.44
CA ARG A 40 10.02 21.54 3.03
C ARG A 40 9.23 22.84 2.82
N PRO A 41 8.01 22.81 2.23
CA PRO A 41 7.19 23.99 2.16
C PRO A 41 6.87 24.46 3.58
N THR A 42 7.31 25.67 3.92
CA THR A 42 6.91 26.36 5.14
C THR A 42 5.40 26.59 5.11
N ARG A 43 4.76 26.31 6.24
CA ARG A 43 3.30 26.31 6.46
C ARG A 43 2.62 27.50 5.77
N ARG A 44 1.61 27.18 4.93
CA ARG A 44 0.60 28.06 4.28
C ARG A 44 0.95 28.48 2.84
N SER A 45 0.55 27.66 1.86
CA SER A 45 0.29 28.12 0.50
C SER A 45 -1.17 28.58 0.39
N TRP A 46 -1.37 29.83 -0.03
CA TRP A 46 -2.69 30.43 -0.27
C TRP A 46 -3.15 30.08 -1.69
N CYS A 47 -4.36 29.53 -1.84
CA CYS A 47 -5.07 29.50 -3.13
C CYS A 47 -5.66 30.89 -3.37
N THR A 48 -5.02 31.71 -4.21
CA THR A 48 -5.50 33.06 -4.55
C THR A 48 -6.82 33.05 -5.32
N SER A 49 -7.19 31.92 -5.94
CA SER A 49 -8.41 31.83 -6.75
C SER A 49 -9.67 31.44 -5.96
N CYS A 50 -9.54 30.98 -4.71
CA CYS A 50 -10.67 30.34 -4.03
C CYS A 50 -10.96 30.77 -2.58
N LEU A 51 -10.09 31.56 -1.93
CA LEU A 51 -10.24 32.05 -0.54
C LEU A 51 -10.58 31.00 0.54
N LEU A 52 -10.67 29.71 0.18
CA LEU A 52 -10.88 28.60 1.08
C LEU A 52 -9.56 28.27 1.77
N VAL A 53 -9.48 28.62 3.04
CA VAL A 53 -8.51 28.01 3.96
C VAL A 53 -8.95 26.56 4.15
N PHE A 54 -8.39 25.64 3.37
CA PHE A 54 -8.53 24.23 3.67
C PHE A 54 -7.83 23.97 5.01
N SER A 55 -8.60 23.71 6.06
CA SER A 55 -8.10 23.17 7.32
C SER A 55 -7.69 21.69 7.15
N LEU A 56 -6.76 21.42 6.22
CA LEU A 56 -6.08 20.11 6.09
C LEU A 56 -5.19 19.80 7.30
N ALA A 57 -5.01 20.76 8.22
CA ALA A 57 -4.12 20.61 9.36
C ALA A 57 -4.63 19.65 10.45
N ARG A 58 -5.96 19.39 10.56
CA ARG A 58 -6.48 18.53 11.64
C ARG A 58 -6.51 17.04 11.31
N THR A 59 -6.80 16.67 10.06
CA THR A 59 -6.95 15.26 9.68
C THR A 59 -5.61 14.51 9.68
N SER A 60 -4.49 15.18 9.36
CA SER A 60 -3.19 14.50 9.25
C SER A 60 -2.53 14.11 10.59
N GLN A 61 -2.86 14.78 11.70
CA GLN A 61 -2.15 14.49 12.96
C GLN A 61 -2.55 13.15 13.59
N ARG A 62 -3.77 12.66 13.31
CA ARG A 62 -4.29 11.42 13.91
C ARG A 62 -3.72 10.16 13.24
N LEU A 63 -3.59 10.17 11.92
CA LEU A 63 -3.03 9.03 11.17
C LEU A 63 -1.50 8.95 11.27
N ARG A 64 -0.84 10.08 11.53
CA ARG A 64 0.62 10.22 11.61
C ARG A 64 1.31 9.28 12.59
N GLN A 65 0.57 8.72 13.55
CA GLN A 65 1.13 7.82 14.54
C GLN A 65 0.12 6.74 14.92
N LEU A 66 -0.25 5.85 13.99
CA LEU A 66 -0.79 4.55 14.38
C LEU A 66 0.29 3.79 15.17
N ARG A 67 0.35 4.07 16.47
CA ARG A 67 1.24 3.40 17.43
C ARG A 67 0.65 2.04 17.78
N VAL A 68 1.53 1.12 18.16
CA VAL A 68 1.15 -0.16 18.75
C VAL A 68 0.46 0.12 20.08
N ARG A 69 -0.79 -0.30 20.22
CA ARG A 69 -1.57 -0.17 21.46
C ARG A 69 -1.35 -1.39 22.36
N ASP A 70 -1.75 -1.29 23.62
CA ASP A 70 -1.68 -2.44 24.53
C ASP A 70 -2.65 -3.55 24.10
N GLU A 71 -3.79 -3.20 23.49
CA GLU A 71 -4.71 -4.16 22.90
C GLU A 71 -4.08 -4.91 21.71
N ASP A 72 -3.22 -4.26 20.94
CA ASP A 72 -2.52 -4.93 19.85
C ASP A 72 -1.52 -5.96 20.40
N ARG A 73 -0.86 -5.64 21.52
CA ARG A 73 0.09 -6.55 22.19
C ARG A 73 -0.63 -7.72 22.85
N SER A 74 -1.72 -7.47 23.56
CA SER A 74 -2.48 -8.51 24.27
C SER A 74 -3.14 -9.50 23.30
N ARG A 75 -3.56 -9.03 22.12
CA ARG A 75 -4.10 -9.89 21.05
C ARG A 75 -3.04 -10.72 20.33
N CYS A 76 -1.76 -10.36 20.44
CA CYS A 76 -0.67 -11.10 19.83
C CYS A 76 -0.23 -12.29 20.71
N SER A 77 -1.18 -13.17 21.06
CA SER A 77 -0.92 -14.37 21.85
C SER A 77 -0.35 -15.51 20.99
N ALA A 78 0.28 -16.50 21.63
CA ALA A 78 0.77 -17.70 20.94
C ALA A 78 -0.36 -18.46 20.23
N GLU A 79 -1.55 -18.51 20.83
CA GLU A 79 -2.73 -19.13 20.24
C GLU A 79 -3.12 -18.45 18.92
N VAL A 80 -3.13 -17.11 18.88
CA VAL A 80 -3.46 -16.34 17.66
C VAL A 80 -2.43 -16.57 16.56
N MET A 81 -1.13 -16.67 16.91
CA MET A 81 -0.08 -16.95 15.93
C MET A 81 -0.21 -18.37 15.37
N LEU A 82 -0.46 -19.37 16.22
CA LEU A 82 -0.69 -20.76 15.78
C LEU A 82 -1.94 -20.87 14.90
N ASP A 83 -2.99 -20.11 15.20
CA ASP A 83 -4.20 -20.06 14.38
C ASP A 83 -3.92 -19.46 13.00
N PHE A 84 -3.10 -18.41 12.93
CA PHE A 84 -2.64 -17.85 11.67
C PHE A 84 -1.81 -18.86 10.87
N GLU A 85 -0.85 -19.54 11.49
CA GLU A 85 -0.03 -20.57 10.83
C GLU A 85 -0.87 -21.72 10.27
N ARG A 86 -1.90 -22.16 10.99
CA ARG A 86 -2.80 -23.25 10.55
C ARG A 86 -3.73 -22.82 9.43
N LYS A 87 -4.31 -21.62 9.53
CA LYS A 87 -5.37 -21.14 8.62
C LYS A 87 -4.81 -20.40 7.40
N GLY A 88 -3.59 -19.86 7.49
CA GLY A 88 -3.00 -18.96 6.52
C GLY A 88 -3.61 -17.55 6.52
N PHE A 89 -4.53 -17.24 7.44
CA PHE A 89 -5.14 -15.93 7.59
C PHE A 89 -5.54 -15.63 9.03
N LEU A 90 -5.61 -14.34 9.37
CA LEU A 90 -6.05 -13.85 10.67
C LEU A 90 -7.08 -12.74 10.48
N LYS A 91 -8.25 -12.88 11.10
CA LYS A 91 -9.27 -11.82 11.15
C LYS A 91 -9.07 -11.00 12.41
N MET A 92 -8.77 -9.72 12.24
CA MET A 92 -8.59 -8.78 13.35
C MET A 92 -9.65 -7.68 13.36
N PRO A 93 -10.69 -7.78 14.21
CA PRO A 93 -11.67 -6.72 14.33
C PRO A 93 -11.02 -5.47 14.95
N GLN A 94 -11.36 -4.29 14.43
CA GLN A 94 -10.96 -3.00 15.01
C GLN A 94 -9.44 -2.80 15.13
N ILE A 95 -8.67 -3.27 14.14
CA ILE A 95 -7.24 -2.92 14.02
C ILE A 95 -7.05 -1.40 13.86
N LEU A 96 -8.03 -0.75 13.25
CA LEU A 96 -8.22 0.69 13.23
C LEU A 96 -9.44 1.05 14.10
N ALA A 97 -9.32 2.11 14.87
CA ALA A 97 -10.44 2.73 15.58
C ALA A 97 -11.39 3.41 14.57
N PRO A 98 -12.70 3.56 14.88
CA PRO A 98 -13.66 4.17 13.95
C PRO A 98 -13.21 5.53 13.40
N GLU A 99 -12.67 6.41 14.26
CA GLU A 99 -12.16 7.72 13.87
C GLU A 99 -10.90 7.66 12.99
N GLU A 100 -10.08 6.61 13.14
CA GLU A 100 -8.94 6.34 12.26
C GLU A 100 -9.44 5.92 10.88
N VAL A 101 -10.50 5.11 10.82
CA VAL A 101 -11.15 4.68 9.57
C VAL A 101 -11.77 5.88 8.83
N ASP A 102 -12.47 6.77 9.52
CA ASP A 102 -13.08 7.96 8.91
C ASP A 102 -12.00 8.89 8.33
N SER A 103 -10.98 9.20 9.12
CA SER A 103 -9.85 10.05 8.70
C SER A 103 -9.15 9.47 7.46
N LEU A 104 -9.02 8.15 7.43
CA LEU A 104 -8.39 7.41 6.35
C LEU A 104 -9.24 7.36 5.09
N SER A 105 -10.55 7.20 5.24
CA SER A 105 -11.50 7.25 4.13
C SER A 105 -11.48 8.61 3.43
N GLU A 106 -11.45 9.71 4.21
CA GLU A 106 -11.30 11.07 3.67
C GLU A 106 -9.98 11.24 2.92
N LEU A 107 -8.87 10.79 3.53
CA LEU A 107 -7.53 10.89 2.95
C LEU A 107 -7.43 10.12 1.62
N VAL A 108 -7.85 8.85 1.61
CA VAL A 108 -7.84 8.01 0.41
C VAL A 108 -8.73 8.61 -0.68
N SER A 109 -9.92 9.08 -0.31
CA SER A 109 -10.83 9.74 -1.25
C SER A 109 -10.20 10.99 -1.87
N ALA A 110 -9.46 11.77 -1.10
CA ALA A 110 -8.74 12.94 -1.60
C ALA A 110 -7.59 12.56 -2.54
N THR A 111 -6.76 11.57 -2.17
CA THR A 111 -5.62 11.13 -2.99
C THR A 111 -6.06 10.50 -4.31
N CYS A 112 -7.09 9.65 -4.28
CA CYS A 112 -7.59 8.94 -5.46
C CYS A 112 -8.38 9.84 -6.43
N ARG A 113 -8.75 11.06 -6.03
CA ARG A 113 -9.37 12.06 -6.93
C ARG A 113 -8.36 12.82 -7.79
N SER A 114 -7.06 12.71 -7.51
CA SER A 114 -6.05 13.34 -8.37
C SER A 114 -6.06 12.70 -9.77
N GLU A 115 -5.88 13.52 -10.81
CA GLU A 115 -5.92 13.05 -12.20
C GLU A 115 -4.86 11.99 -12.48
N GLU A 116 -3.67 12.16 -11.90
CA GLU A 116 -2.56 11.21 -11.99
C GLU A 116 -2.95 9.82 -11.47
N CYS A 117 -3.43 9.73 -10.22
CA CYS A 117 -3.86 8.45 -9.62
C CYS A 117 -4.97 7.77 -10.44
N VAL A 118 -5.95 8.54 -10.93
CA VAL A 118 -7.04 8.00 -11.74
C VAL A 118 -6.51 7.47 -13.07
N LEU A 119 -5.63 8.22 -13.74
CA LEU A 119 -5.05 7.81 -15.01
C LEU A 119 -4.20 6.54 -14.86
N GLU A 120 -3.39 6.46 -13.80
CA GLU A 120 -2.58 5.26 -13.52
C GLU A 120 -3.44 4.02 -13.26
N ALA A 121 -4.50 4.16 -12.45
CA ALA A 121 -5.43 3.08 -12.17
C ALA A 121 -6.14 2.59 -13.45
N LEU A 122 -6.56 3.53 -14.31
CA LEU A 122 -7.17 3.19 -15.60
C LEU A 122 -6.18 2.51 -16.56
N ARG A 123 -4.94 3.01 -16.64
CA ARG A 123 -3.88 2.40 -17.45
C ARG A 123 -3.55 0.99 -16.96
N HIS A 124 -3.52 0.78 -15.65
CA HIS A 124 -3.35 -0.55 -15.07
C HIS A 124 -4.49 -1.46 -15.54
N GLN A 125 -5.75 -1.02 -15.44
CA GLN A 125 -6.88 -1.82 -15.90
C GLN A 125 -6.79 -2.15 -17.39
N ILE A 126 -6.41 -1.19 -18.23
CA ILE A 126 -6.19 -1.42 -19.66
C ILE A 126 -5.04 -2.42 -19.89
N ARG A 127 -3.97 -2.36 -19.11
CA ARG A 127 -2.85 -3.30 -19.20
C ARG A 127 -3.30 -4.73 -18.92
N VAL A 128 -4.14 -4.92 -17.91
CA VAL A 128 -4.69 -6.24 -17.54
C VAL A 128 -5.59 -6.79 -18.65
N GLN A 129 -6.43 -5.95 -19.24
CA GLN A 129 -7.47 -6.39 -20.18
C GLN A 129 -6.99 -6.46 -21.64
N TYR A 130 -6.06 -5.59 -22.03
CA TYR A 130 -5.65 -5.38 -23.42
C TYR A 130 -4.12 -5.42 -23.64
N GLY A 131 -3.33 -5.69 -22.60
CA GLY A 131 -1.87 -5.74 -22.65
C GLY A 131 -1.16 -4.39 -22.54
N ALA A 132 0.17 -4.44 -22.41
CA ALA A 132 1.01 -3.27 -22.12
C ALA A 132 0.98 -2.19 -23.23
N ALA A 133 1.03 -2.60 -24.51
CA ALA A 133 1.00 -1.67 -25.65
C ALA A 133 -0.28 -0.83 -25.69
N SER A 134 -1.40 -1.43 -25.29
CA SER A 134 -2.69 -0.75 -25.19
C SER A 134 -2.77 0.26 -24.06
N ALA A 135 -2.03 0.03 -22.97
CA ALA A 135 -1.99 0.92 -21.82
C ALA A 135 -1.11 2.14 -22.09
N THR A 136 0.02 1.96 -22.79
CA THR A 136 0.90 3.06 -23.19
C THR A 136 0.25 4.00 -24.19
N SER A 137 -0.68 3.51 -25.02
CA SER A 137 -1.40 4.35 -25.98
C SER A 137 -2.51 5.21 -25.35
N CYS A 138 -2.77 5.07 -24.05
CA CYS A 138 -3.79 5.85 -23.36
C CYS A 138 -3.14 7.01 -22.58
N TRP A 139 -3.38 8.24 -23.03
CA TRP A 139 -2.70 9.43 -22.52
C TRP A 139 -3.53 10.24 -21.51
N ASP A 140 -4.85 10.15 -21.60
CA ASP A 140 -5.77 10.90 -20.77
C ASP A 140 -6.91 10.02 -20.22
N ILE A 141 -7.59 10.55 -19.20
CA ILE A 141 -8.66 9.85 -18.48
C ILE A 141 -9.85 9.54 -19.40
N ALA A 142 -10.19 10.44 -20.33
CA ALA A 142 -11.36 10.31 -21.19
C ALA A 142 -11.17 9.16 -22.20
N ALA A 143 -10.01 9.10 -22.86
CA ALA A 143 -9.60 8.05 -23.77
C ALA A 143 -9.56 6.68 -23.07
N CYS A 144 -9.00 6.64 -21.85
CA CYS A 144 -8.92 5.41 -21.07
C CYS A 144 -10.31 4.89 -20.71
N ARG A 145 -11.19 5.77 -20.23
CA ARG A 145 -12.58 5.41 -19.92
C ARG A 145 -13.35 4.97 -21.16
N ALA A 146 -13.17 5.65 -22.29
CA ALA A 146 -13.80 5.25 -23.55
C ALA A 146 -13.43 3.81 -23.95
N LYS A 147 -12.15 3.43 -23.77
CA LYS A 147 -11.63 2.09 -24.06
C LYS A 147 -12.14 1.01 -23.10
N LEU A 148 -12.39 1.35 -21.83
CA LEU A 148 -12.91 0.42 -20.83
C LEU A 148 -14.46 0.30 -20.83
N ARG A 149 -15.17 1.26 -21.45
CA ARG A 149 -16.64 1.38 -21.38
C ARG A 149 -17.40 0.12 -21.82
N SER A 150 -16.90 -0.65 -22.79
CA SER A 150 -17.55 -1.89 -23.22
C SER A 150 -17.47 -2.96 -22.12
N LEU A 151 -16.30 -3.15 -21.53
CA LEU A 151 -16.06 -4.10 -20.44
C LEU A 151 -16.83 -3.71 -19.18
N GLU A 152 -16.87 -2.42 -18.85
CA GLU A 152 -17.65 -1.90 -17.72
C GLU A 152 -19.15 -2.21 -17.88
N ARG A 153 -19.71 -2.04 -19.09
CA ARG A 153 -21.12 -2.35 -19.38
C ARG A 153 -21.45 -3.85 -19.30
N ARG A 154 -20.48 -4.71 -19.55
CA ARG A 154 -20.63 -6.17 -19.43
C ARG A 154 -20.34 -6.68 -18.01
N GLY A 155 -19.97 -5.80 -17.08
CA GLY A 155 -19.60 -6.19 -15.71
C GLY A 155 -18.27 -6.95 -15.63
N GLU A 156 -17.44 -6.90 -16.67
CA GLU A 156 -16.14 -7.59 -16.72
C GLU A 156 -15.05 -6.86 -15.91
N ILE A 157 -15.33 -5.64 -15.45
CA ILE A 157 -14.44 -4.85 -14.60
C ILE A 157 -15.14 -4.64 -13.26
N SER A 158 -14.68 -5.41 -12.27
CA SER A 158 -15.27 -5.39 -10.94
C SER A 158 -14.68 -4.33 -10.00
N PHE A 159 -13.40 -4.00 -10.19
CA PHE A 159 -12.67 -3.07 -9.33
C PHE A 159 -11.77 -2.16 -10.17
N LEU A 160 -11.66 -0.91 -9.74
CA LEU A 160 -10.56 -0.04 -10.12
C LEU A 160 -9.46 -0.16 -9.06
N GLN A 161 -8.24 -0.48 -9.50
CA GLN A 161 -7.12 -0.76 -8.61
C GLN A 161 -6.13 0.42 -8.66
N TYR A 162 -5.91 1.05 -7.52
CA TYR A 162 -4.88 2.06 -7.35
C TYR A 162 -3.71 1.43 -6.60
N PHE A 163 -2.50 1.58 -7.12
CA PHE A 163 -1.31 0.98 -6.53
C PHE A 163 -0.34 2.07 -6.08
N ASN A 164 0.52 1.74 -5.12
CA ASN A 164 1.60 2.61 -4.68
C ASN A 164 1.11 3.98 -4.19
N LEU A 165 -0.06 4.07 -3.56
CA LEU A 165 -0.65 5.31 -3.05
C LEU A 165 0.27 6.02 -2.03
N HIS A 166 1.11 5.28 -1.31
CA HIS A 166 2.18 5.83 -0.48
C HIS A 166 3.20 6.72 -1.24
N ARG A 167 3.23 6.67 -2.56
CA ARG A 167 4.08 7.54 -3.40
C ARG A 167 3.38 8.86 -3.75
N HIS A 168 2.05 8.88 -3.72
CA HIS A 168 1.23 10.04 -4.08
C HIS A 168 0.76 10.85 -2.85
N SER A 169 0.83 10.28 -1.65
CA SER A 169 0.52 10.99 -0.39
C SER A 169 1.51 10.65 0.73
N GLY A 170 2.06 11.70 1.34
CA GLY A 170 2.93 11.57 2.52
C GLY A 170 2.19 10.96 3.71
N GLU A 171 0.93 11.33 3.92
CA GLU A 171 0.09 10.77 4.98
C GLU A 171 -0.23 9.29 4.75
N LEU A 172 -0.53 8.87 3.52
CA LEU A 172 -0.71 7.44 3.21
C LEU A 172 0.60 6.67 3.37
N ARG A 173 1.74 7.29 3.08
CA ARG A 173 3.06 6.71 3.35
C ARG A 173 3.30 6.52 4.84
N GLU A 174 3.01 7.52 5.66
CA GLU A 174 3.15 7.44 7.11
C GLU A 174 2.24 6.35 7.69
N LEU A 175 1.02 6.23 7.18
CA LEU A 175 0.09 5.17 7.54
C LEU A 175 0.62 3.78 7.16
N ALA A 176 1.00 3.58 5.90
CA ALA A 176 1.50 2.30 5.39
C ALA A 176 2.78 1.88 6.13
N LEU A 177 3.63 2.82 6.50
CA LEU A 177 4.86 2.59 7.28
C LEU A 177 4.63 2.68 8.80
N SER A 178 3.39 2.64 9.27
CA SER A 178 3.11 2.86 10.68
C SER A 178 3.64 1.73 11.59
N PRO A 179 4.05 2.05 12.83
CA PRO A 179 4.50 1.04 13.79
C PRO A 179 3.45 -0.04 14.07
N ARG A 180 2.15 0.28 14.05
CA ARG A 180 1.07 -0.70 14.30
C ARG A 180 1.01 -1.76 13.20
N PHE A 181 1.06 -1.39 11.93
CA PHE A 181 1.07 -2.39 10.84
C PHE A 181 2.38 -3.15 10.78
N ALA A 182 3.51 -2.47 10.98
CA ALA A 182 4.82 -3.14 11.06
C ALA A 182 4.86 -4.17 12.21
N PHE A 183 4.26 -3.86 13.37
CA PHE A 183 4.14 -4.78 14.49
C PHE A 183 3.40 -6.06 14.08
N TRP A 184 2.19 -5.95 13.53
CA TRP A 184 1.42 -7.12 13.13
C TRP A 184 2.09 -7.93 12.01
N ALA A 185 2.61 -7.27 10.97
CA ALA A 185 3.31 -7.94 9.88
C ALA A 185 4.55 -8.69 10.37
N SER A 186 5.37 -8.07 11.23
CA SER A 186 6.58 -8.69 11.79
C SER A 186 6.26 -9.91 12.67
N ARG A 187 5.19 -9.84 13.46
CA ARG A 187 4.72 -10.95 14.31
C ARG A 187 4.21 -12.12 13.49
N LEU A 188 3.33 -11.85 12.52
CA LEU A 188 2.73 -12.90 11.69
C LEU A 188 3.76 -13.58 10.76
N LEU A 189 4.79 -12.85 10.32
CA LEU A 189 5.89 -13.42 9.53
C LEU A 189 7.00 -14.05 10.39
N GLY A 190 6.97 -13.91 11.72
CA GLY A 190 8.01 -14.42 12.61
C GLY A 190 9.38 -13.76 12.40
N VAL A 191 9.42 -12.49 11.96
CA VAL A 191 10.65 -11.76 11.63
C VAL A 191 10.81 -10.48 12.45
N PRO A 192 12.03 -9.99 12.68
CA PRO A 192 12.24 -8.77 13.46
C PRO A 192 11.88 -7.49 12.69
N ARG A 193 11.92 -7.51 11.36
CA ARG A 193 11.71 -6.35 10.49
C ARG A 193 11.01 -6.73 9.20
N VAL A 194 10.22 -5.81 8.68
CA VAL A 194 9.46 -5.92 7.44
C VAL A 194 9.69 -4.68 6.57
N ARG A 195 9.56 -4.82 5.25
CA ARG A 195 9.63 -3.71 4.30
C ARG A 195 8.33 -3.63 3.50
N LEU A 196 7.74 -2.44 3.40
CA LEU A 196 6.64 -2.20 2.47
C LEU A 196 7.12 -2.38 1.02
N TYR A 197 6.52 -3.34 0.31
CA TYR A 197 6.74 -3.56 -1.11
C TYR A 197 5.75 -2.75 -1.97
N GLN A 198 4.46 -2.84 -1.63
CA GLN A 198 3.37 -2.16 -2.34
C GLN A 198 2.24 -1.89 -1.35
N ASP A 199 1.46 -0.84 -1.60
CA ASP A 199 0.10 -0.66 -1.09
C ASP A 199 -0.89 -0.58 -2.25
N ALA A 200 -2.14 -0.95 -1.98
CA ALA A 200 -3.19 -0.94 -2.97
C ALA A 200 -4.53 -0.50 -2.37
N LEU A 201 -5.33 0.16 -3.19
CA LEU A 201 -6.75 0.41 -2.97
C LEU A 201 -7.54 -0.27 -4.08
N PHE A 202 -8.54 -1.05 -3.68
CA PHE A 202 -9.52 -1.61 -4.61
C PHE A 202 -10.83 -0.85 -4.43
N GLU A 203 -11.20 -0.03 -5.42
CA GLU A 203 -12.47 0.67 -5.48
C GLU A 203 -13.47 -0.17 -6.27
N LYS A 204 -14.47 -0.72 -5.59
CA LYS A 204 -15.59 -1.38 -6.27
C LYS A 204 -16.52 -0.31 -6.83
N ARG A 205 -16.76 -0.34 -8.15
CA ARG A 205 -17.66 0.62 -8.79
C ARG A 205 -19.12 0.16 -8.69
N PRO A 206 -20.08 1.09 -8.58
CA PRO A 206 -21.49 0.74 -8.69
C PRO A 206 -21.78 0.03 -10.02
N GLY A 207 -22.55 -1.06 -9.98
CA GLY A 207 -22.96 -1.83 -11.17
C GLY A 207 -22.03 -2.98 -11.58
N ALA A 208 -20.87 -3.15 -10.93
CA ALA A 208 -19.93 -4.26 -11.18
C ALA A 208 -20.39 -5.64 -10.64
N SER A 209 -21.39 -5.64 -9.75
CA SER A 209 -22.06 -6.82 -9.18
C SER A 209 -23.31 -6.31 -8.43
N ALA A 210 -24.26 -7.17 -8.07
CA ALA A 210 -25.53 -6.80 -7.42
C ALA A 210 -25.43 -5.98 -6.11
N CYS A 211 -24.23 -5.76 -5.56
CA CYS A 211 -24.03 -4.89 -4.41
C CYS A 211 -23.84 -3.42 -4.86
N VAL A 212 -24.76 -2.57 -4.39
CA VAL A 212 -24.88 -1.13 -4.71
C VAL A 212 -23.78 -0.27 -4.05
N GLU A 213 -23.02 -0.83 -3.11
CA GLU A 213 -22.17 -0.03 -2.23
C GLU A 213 -20.72 0.04 -2.72
N ARG A 214 -20.08 1.18 -2.46
CA ARG A 214 -18.72 1.51 -2.88
C ARG A 214 -17.75 0.92 -1.86
N TRP A 215 -16.95 -0.05 -2.28
CA TRP A 215 -16.02 -0.74 -1.38
C TRP A 215 -14.63 -0.09 -1.49
N VAL A 216 -14.02 0.28 -0.36
CA VAL A 216 -12.63 0.76 -0.21
C VAL A 216 -11.84 -0.33 0.50
N ALA A 217 -11.15 -1.20 -0.24
CA ALA A 217 -10.24 -2.17 0.37
C ALA A 217 -8.89 -1.53 0.60
N LEU A 218 -8.43 -1.48 1.85
CA LEU A 218 -7.35 -0.59 2.24
C LEU A 218 -6.05 -1.34 2.58
N VAL A 219 -5.00 -0.99 1.82
CA VAL A 219 -3.56 -1.23 2.02
C VAL A 219 -3.17 -2.70 2.15
N ALA A 220 -3.02 -3.38 1.00
CA ALA A 220 -2.27 -4.63 0.92
C ALA A 220 -0.77 -4.37 1.14
N LEU A 221 -0.32 -4.38 2.39
CA LEU A 221 1.09 -4.30 2.76
C LEU A 221 1.79 -5.62 2.45
N VAL A 222 2.49 -5.70 1.32
CA VAL A 222 3.40 -6.82 1.06
C VAL A 222 4.70 -6.58 1.79
N ALA A 223 5.03 -7.44 2.74
CA ALA A 223 6.26 -7.40 3.52
C ALA A 223 7.23 -8.49 3.07
N GLU A 224 8.39 -8.12 2.53
CA GLU A 224 9.41 -9.09 2.12
C GLU A 224 10.47 -9.27 3.22
N VAL A 225 10.84 -10.52 3.47
CA VAL A 225 11.96 -10.91 4.35
C VAL A 225 13.23 -11.05 3.51
N MET A 226 14.39 -10.68 4.05
CA MET A 226 15.68 -11.04 3.47
C MET A 226 15.86 -12.57 3.59
N GLY A 227 15.35 -13.34 2.64
CA GLY A 227 15.25 -14.81 2.71
C GLY A 227 14.36 -15.40 1.60
N PRO A 228 13.86 -16.64 1.73
CA PRO A 228 12.87 -17.19 0.79
C PRO A 228 11.65 -16.26 0.68
N PRO A 229 10.94 -16.24 -0.46
CA PRO A 229 9.89 -15.26 -0.75
C PRO A 229 8.66 -15.52 0.14
N THR A 230 8.73 -15.02 1.38
CA THR A 230 7.62 -14.97 2.31
C THR A 230 7.07 -13.55 2.33
N GLY A 231 5.76 -13.46 2.16
CA GLY A 231 5.03 -12.20 2.19
C GLY A 231 3.67 -12.38 2.85
N ILE A 232 3.20 -11.33 3.52
CA ILE A 232 1.84 -11.25 4.03
C ILE A 232 1.11 -10.13 3.31
N GLN A 233 -0.22 -10.19 3.29
CA GLN A 233 -1.07 -9.07 2.89
C GLN A 233 -1.99 -8.73 4.06
N ILE A 234 -2.03 -7.45 4.44
CA ILE A 234 -2.99 -6.93 5.41
C ILE A 234 -4.15 -6.34 4.64
N TRP A 235 -5.38 -6.63 5.06
CA TRP A 235 -6.58 -6.06 4.44
C TRP A 235 -7.37 -5.33 5.51
N ALA A 236 -7.55 -4.02 5.36
CA ALA A 236 -8.37 -3.21 6.25
C ALA A 236 -9.72 -2.87 5.59
N TRP A 237 -10.79 -3.01 6.38
CA TRP A 237 -12.19 -2.85 5.94
C TRP A 237 -13.00 -1.97 6.91
N PRO A 238 -13.72 -0.92 6.44
CA PRO A 238 -14.67 -0.17 7.27
C PRO A 238 -15.90 -1.03 7.59
N LEU A 239 -16.14 -1.35 8.86
CA LEU A 239 -17.35 -2.11 9.27
C LEU A 239 -18.62 -1.23 9.34
N SER A 240 -18.54 0.06 9.02
CA SER A 240 -19.58 1.06 9.29
C SER A 240 -20.70 1.15 8.24
N ILE A 241 -20.98 0.08 7.49
CA ILE A 241 -22.18 0.04 6.65
C ILE A 241 -23.19 -0.92 7.28
N PRO A 242 -24.40 -0.46 7.65
CA PRO A 242 -25.44 -1.37 8.10
C PRO A 242 -25.71 -2.36 6.98
N THR A 243 -25.71 -3.65 7.31
CA THR A 243 -26.00 -4.76 6.41
C THR A 243 -27.45 -4.67 5.91
N ALA A 244 -27.75 -3.70 5.07
CA ALA A 244 -29.02 -3.58 4.39
C ALA A 244 -29.02 -4.55 3.22
N LEU A 245 -29.47 -5.78 3.51
CA LEU A 245 -30.25 -6.63 2.59
C LEU A 245 -29.81 -6.59 1.11
N CYS A 246 -28.69 -7.25 0.80
CA CYS A 246 -28.57 -7.95 -0.48
C CYS A 246 -29.31 -9.30 -0.38
N LEU A 247 -30.64 -9.27 -0.25
CA LEU A 247 -31.49 -10.42 -0.56
C LEU A 247 -32.12 -10.18 -1.92
N SER A 248 -31.76 -11.06 -2.86
CA SER A 248 -32.49 -11.44 -4.08
C SER A 248 -33.10 -10.34 -4.96
N GLN A 249 -32.56 -10.20 -6.17
CA GLN A 249 -33.33 -10.48 -7.39
C GLN A 249 -32.48 -11.29 -8.35
#